data_AF-A0A2A6PI18-F1
#
_entry.id   AF-A0A2A6PI18-F1
#
_cell.length_a   1.000
_cell.length_b   1.000
_cell.length_c   1.000
_cell.angle_alpha   90.00
_cell.angle_beta   90.00
_cell.angle_gamma   90.00
#
_symmetry.space_group_name_H-M   'P 1'
#
loop_
_entity.id
_entity.type
_entity.pdbx_description
1 polymer ?
#
loop_
_entity_poly.entity_id
_entity_poly.type
_entity_poly.pdbx_seq_one_letter_code
_entity_poly.pdbx_strand_id
1 'polypeptide(L)'
;MEEKNKSKVRGYQAKYYDENKEAIGARLADYFEREPERRKEVRQKSLKKSRSNPKRRLSDAIATGIRRGILLGSKNNRTFELLGYSPEQLCKHLERLFLPGMTWENYGKKGWHVDHVVPLSVFNYETPYDADFKRAWALDNLQPLWEKDNLSKNAKLDKPFQPNLLLATNDNRTPPKKETKIG
;
A
#
# COMPACT_ATOMS: atom_id res chain seq x y z
N MET A 1 -22.82 26.08 -4.89
CA MET A 1 -21.92 27.23 -5.14
C MET A 1 -20.45 26.94 -4.81
N GLU A 2 -20.15 26.08 -3.83
CA GLU A 2 -18.78 25.66 -3.47
C GLU A 2 -18.01 24.93 -4.58
N GLU A 3 -18.69 24.13 -5.40
CA GLU A 3 -18.09 23.35 -6.50
C GLU A 3 -17.43 24.24 -7.56
N LYS A 4 -18.08 25.36 -7.92
CA LYS A 4 -17.59 26.34 -8.89
C LYS A 4 -16.35 27.09 -8.39
N ASN A 5 -16.24 27.33 -7.08
CA ASN A 5 -15.06 27.95 -6.49
C ASN A 5 -13.87 26.98 -6.43
N LYS A 6 -14.08 25.71 -6.06
CA LYS A 6 -13.03 24.67 -6.10
C LYS A 6 -12.48 24.44 -7.51
N SER A 7 -13.36 24.43 -8.51
CA SER A 7 -12.99 24.32 -9.93
C SER A 7 -12.12 25.50 -10.38
N LYS A 8 -12.51 26.75 -10.05
CA LYS A 8 -11.73 27.94 -10.40
C LYS A 8 -10.35 27.98 -9.73
N VAL A 9 -10.28 27.64 -8.44
CA VAL A 9 -9.00 27.60 -7.71
C VAL A 9 -8.07 26.53 -8.29
N ARG A 10 -8.59 25.34 -8.62
CA ARG A 10 -7.80 24.29 -9.29
C ARG A 10 -7.30 24.73 -10.67
N GLY A 11 -8.16 25.36 -11.47
CA GLY A 11 -7.78 25.87 -12.79
C GLY A 11 -6.67 26.94 -12.71
N TYR A 12 -6.77 27.86 -11.74
CA TYR A 12 -5.73 28.86 -11.49
C TYR A 12 -4.42 28.24 -11.02
N GLN A 13 -4.48 27.29 -10.09
CA GLN A 13 -3.29 26.58 -9.60
C GLN A 13 -2.60 25.75 -10.69
N ALA A 14 -3.37 25.08 -11.55
CA ALA A 14 -2.84 24.33 -12.68
C ALA A 14 -2.10 25.25 -13.67
N LYS A 15 -2.72 26.37 -14.03
CA LYS A 15 -2.11 27.37 -14.92
C LYS A 15 -0.83 27.97 -14.32
N TYR A 16 -0.86 28.33 -13.04
CA TYR A 16 0.33 28.82 -12.33
C TYR A 16 1.45 27.78 -12.32
N TYR A 17 1.12 26.51 -12.06
CA TYR A 17 2.10 25.42 -12.10
C TYR A 17 2.72 25.28 -13.49
N ASP A 18 1.91 25.24 -14.56
CA ASP A 18 2.42 25.08 -15.92
C ASP A 18 3.32 26.24 -16.35
N GLU A 19 2.94 27.48 -16.02
CA GLU A 19 3.71 28.69 -16.31
C GLU A 19 5.01 28.78 -15.50
N ASN A 20 5.08 28.14 -14.32
CA ASN A 20 6.22 28.24 -13.41
C ASN A 20 6.98 26.92 -13.23
N LYS A 21 6.63 25.84 -13.95
CA LYS A 21 7.18 24.49 -13.71
C LYS A 21 8.70 24.45 -13.80
N GLU A 22 9.29 25.20 -14.73
CA GLU A 22 10.74 25.27 -14.92
C GLU A 22 11.41 26.05 -13.79
N ALA A 23 10.87 27.21 -13.40
CA ALA A 23 11.38 28.00 -12.29
C ALA A 23 11.25 27.27 -10.95
N ILE A 24 10.15 26.53 -10.74
CA ILE A 24 9.93 25.66 -9.58
C ILE A 24 10.94 24.51 -9.59
N GLY A 25 11.12 23.86 -10.73
CA GLY A 25 12.10 22.78 -10.91
C GLY A 25 13.53 23.25 -10.63
N ALA A 26 13.93 24.39 -11.17
CA ALA A 26 15.24 24.99 -10.95
C ALA A 26 15.48 25.35 -9.47
N ARG A 27 14.50 25.97 -8.80
CA ARG A 27 14.57 26.24 -7.35
C ARG A 27 14.66 24.97 -6.51
N LEU A 28 13.92 23.92 -6.89
CA LEU A 28 14.00 22.64 -6.19
C LEU A 28 15.35 21.96 -6.39
N ALA A 29 15.89 21.96 -7.61
CA ALA A 29 17.21 21.41 -7.92
C ALA A 29 18.32 22.12 -7.14
N ASP A 30 18.29 23.44 -7.15
CA ASP A 30 19.21 24.29 -6.40
C ASP A 30 19.08 24.12 -4.87
N TYR A 31 17.85 24.04 -4.35
CA TYR A 31 17.61 23.64 -2.95
C TYR A 31 18.18 22.24 -2.66
N PHE A 32 18.04 21.29 -3.59
CA PHE A 32 18.56 19.94 -3.41
C PHE A 32 20.09 19.89 -3.42
N GLU A 33 20.75 20.77 -4.17
CA GLU A 33 22.21 20.87 -4.26
C GLU A 33 22.82 21.57 -3.05
N ARG A 34 22.21 22.66 -2.57
CA ARG A 34 22.70 23.42 -1.41
C ARG A 34 22.51 22.72 -0.07
N GLU A 35 21.46 21.88 0.05
CA GLU A 35 21.04 21.30 1.33
C GLU A 35 20.95 19.76 1.31
N PRO A 36 22.02 19.04 0.91
CA PRO A 36 22.00 17.58 0.79
C PRO A 36 21.81 16.89 2.14
N GLU A 37 22.36 17.46 3.22
CA GLU A 37 22.22 16.90 4.57
C GLU A 37 20.80 17.08 5.11
N ARG A 38 20.18 18.25 4.93
CA ARG A 38 18.78 18.47 5.30
C ARG A 38 17.83 17.49 4.59
N ARG A 39 18.09 17.18 3.32
CA ARG A 39 17.33 16.14 2.59
C ARG A 39 17.51 14.76 3.20
N LYS A 40 18.75 14.37 3.51
CA LYS A 40 19.02 13.10 4.20
C LYS A 40 18.28 13.08 5.53
N GLU A 41 18.35 14.14 6.33
CA GLU A 41 17.64 14.25 7.60
C GLU A 41 16.13 14.13 7.46
N VAL A 42 15.51 14.85 6.53
CA VAL A 42 14.05 14.78 6.29
C VAL A 42 13.65 13.36 5.87
N ARG A 43 14.42 12.73 4.97
CA ARG A 43 14.21 11.33 4.59
C ARG A 43 14.35 10.40 5.80
N GLN A 44 15.38 10.57 6.61
CA GLN A 44 15.60 9.76 7.81
C GLN A 44 14.48 9.95 8.84
N LYS A 45 14.02 11.17 9.09
CA LYS A 45 12.87 11.47 9.96
C LYS A 45 11.59 10.82 9.45
N SER A 46 11.31 10.92 8.14
CA SER A 46 10.16 10.27 7.50
C SER A 46 10.22 8.75 7.61
N LEU A 47 11.40 8.16 7.35
CA LEU A 47 11.63 6.72 7.51
C LEU A 47 11.47 6.28 8.97
N LYS A 48 11.98 7.03 9.94
CA LYS A 48 11.80 6.75 11.38
C LYS A 48 10.33 6.78 11.77
N LYS A 49 9.59 7.81 11.36
CA LYS A 49 8.14 7.92 11.61
C LYS A 49 7.34 6.80 10.93
N SER A 50 7.73 6.40 9.72
CA SER A 50 7.15 5.24 9.04
C SER A 50 7.46 3.95 9.78
N ARG A 51 8.66 3.82 10.34
CA ARG A 51 9.11 2.65 11.11
C ARG A 51 8.52 2.57 12.52
N SER A 52 8.03 3.67 13.08
CA SER A 52 7.35 3.67 14.36
C SER A 52 5.88 3.28 14.26
N ASN A 53 5.30 3.25 13.05
CA ASN A 53 3.93 2.80 12.81
C ASN A 53 3.93 1.29 12.48
N PRO A 54 3.45 0.41 13.37
CA PRO A 54 3.47 -1.04 13.16
C PRO A 54 2.67 -1.46 11.93
N LYS A 55 1.47 -0.90 11.75
CA LYS A 55 0.60 -1.14 10.59
C LYS A 55 1.33 -0.89 9.28
N ARG A 56 1.95 0.29 9.13
CA ARG A 56 2.65 0.67 7.90
C ARG A 56 3.83 -0.26 7.61
N ARG A 57 4.62 -0.58 8.63
CA ARG A 57 5.74 -1.53 8.49
C ARG A 57 5.28 -2.90 8.02
N LEU A 58 4.21 -3.42 8.62
CA LEU A 58 3.65 -4.70 8.24
C LEU A 58 3.12 -4.66 6.81
N SER A 59 2.35 -3.63 6.45
CA SER A 59 1.84 -3.46 5.08
C SER A 59 2.95 -3.39 4.03
N ASP A 60 4.00 -2.60 4.29
CA ASP A 60 5.13 -2.45 3.36
C ASP A 60 5.88 -3.79 3.18
N ALA A 61 6.02 -4.58 4.26
CA ALA A 61 6.63 -5.89 4.22
C ALA A 61 5.80 -6.89 3.39
N ILE A 62 4.47 -6.92 3.61
CA ILE A 62 3.56 -7.79 2.86
C ILE A 62 3.50 -7.39 1.39
N ALA A 63 3.39 -6.10 1.06
CA ALA A 63 3.40 -5.62 -0.32
C ALA A 63 4.69 -6.01 -1.05
N THR A 64 5.84 -5.88 -0.38
CA THR A 64 7.14 -6.33 -0.93
C THR A 64 7.15 -7.85 -1.14
N GLY A 65 6.63 -8.60 -0.18
CA GLY A 65 6.49 -10.05 -0.26
C GLY A 65 5.61 -10.49 -1.44
N ILE A 66 4.44 -9.86 -1.62
CA ILE A 66 3.54 -10.11 -2.74
C ILE A 66 4.24 -9.82 -4.06
N ARG A 67 4.88 -8.65 -4.20
CA ARG A 67 5.60 -8.29 -5.42
C ARG A 67 6.67 -9.32 -5.77
N ARG A 68 7.44 -9.79 -4.78
CA ARG A 68 8.44 -10.85 -4.97
C ARG A 68 7.80 -12.18 -5.33
N GLY A 69 6.67 -12.54 -4.72
CA GLY A 69 5.92 -13.75 -5.05
C GLY A 69 5.45 -13.76 -6.50
N ILE A 70 4.91 -12.62 -6.97
CA ILE A 70 4.48 -12.43 -8.36
C ILE A 70 5.68 -12.51 -9.32
N LEU A 71 6.76 -11.76 -9.05
CA LEU A 71 7.87 -11.63 -10.00
C LEU A 71 8.82 -12.83 -10.01
N LEU A 72 9.03 -13.49 -8.87
CA LEU A 72 10.05 -14.53 -8.71
C LEU A 72 9.45 -15.92 -8.50
N GLY A 73 8.12 -16.05 -8.32
CA GLY A 73 7.46 -17.34 -8.08
C GLY A 73 7.95 -18.05 -6.82
N SER A 74 8.51 -17.31 -5.84
CA SER A 74 9.16 -17.94 -4.68
C SER A 74 8.13 -18.57 -3.73
N LYS A 75 8.13 -19.91 -3.68
CA LYS A 75 7.27 -20.73 -2.83
C LYS A 75 7.62 -20.64 -1.33
N ASN A 76 8.84 -20.22 -0.98
CA ASN A 76 9.33 -20.12 0.40
C ASN A 76 9.14 -18.72 1.01
N ASN A 77 8.05 -18.06 0.62
CA ASN A 77 7.80 -16.70 1.05
C ASN A 77 6.89 -16.72 2.28
N ARG A 78 7.49 -16.50 3.47
CA ARG A 78 6.78 -16.35 4.76
C ARG A 78 5.57 -15.42 4.69
N THR A 79 5.57 -14.46 3.76
CA THR A 79 4.42 -13.59 3.49
C THR A 79 3.16 -14.41 3.16
N PHE A 80 3.27 -15.38 2.26
CA PHE A 80 2.15 -16.18 1.80
C PHE A 80 1.69 -17.21 2.86
N GLU A 81 2.60 -17.64 3.74
CA GLU A 81 2.22 -18.40 4.95
C GLU A 81 1.33 -17.56 5.88
N LEU A 82 1.65 -16.28 6.09
CA LEU A 82 0.83 -15.37 6.91
C LEU A 82 -0.52 -15.04 6.26
N LEU A 83 -0.55 -14.95 4.93
CA LEU A 83 -1.74 -14.61 4.15
C LEU A 83 -2.70 -15.79 3.99
N GLY A 84 -2.21 -17.03 4.10
CA GLY A 84 -3.02 -18.24 4.00
C GLY A 84 -3.40 -18.65 2.57
N TYR A 85 -2.69 -18.13 1.57
CA TYR A 85 -2.82 -18.53 0.16
C TYR A 85 -1.46 -18.50 -0.54
N SER A 86 -1.33 -19.15 -1.70
CA SER A 86 -0.08 -19.23 -2.46
C SER A 86 0.09 -18.08 -3.48
N PRO A 87 1.32 -17.79 -3.94
CA PRO A 87 1.54 -16.86 -5.05
C PRO A 87 0.73 -17.21 -6.30
N GLU A 88 0.60 -18.51 -6.61
CA GLU A 88 -0.16 -18.99 -7.76
C GLU A 88 -1.66 -18.73 -7.61
N GLN A 89 -2.21 -18.89 -6.40
CA GLN A 89 -3.60 -18.54 -6.12
C GLN A 89 -3.85 -17.03 -6.29
N LEU A 90 -2.90 -16.20 -5.84
CA LEU A 90 -2.96 -14.75 -6.05
C LEU A 90 -2.92 -14.39 -7.53
N CYS A 91 -1.98 -14.96 -8.29
CA CYS A 91 -1.87 -14.68 -9.73
C CYS A 91 -3.15 -15.09 -10.47
N LYS A 92 -3.66 -16.30 -10.23
CA LYS A 92 -4.94 -16.76 -10.81
C LYS A 92 -6.12 -15.89 -10.40
N HIS A 93 -6.12 -15.37 -9.17
CA HIS A 93 -7.16 -14.46 -8.73
C HIS A 93 -7.11 -13.14 -9.52
N LEU A 94 -5.94 -12.50 -9.59
CA LEU A 94 -5.75 -11.22 -10.28
C LEU A 94 -5.99 -11.32 -11.78
N GLU A 95 -5.53 -12.39 -12.42
CA GLU A 95 -5.69 -12.60 -13.87
C GLU A 95 -7.16 -12.71 -14.27
N ARG A 96 -8.02 -13.30 -13.42
CA ARG A 96 -9.48 -13.32 -13.63
C ARG A 96 -10.13 -11.94 -13.56
N LEU A 97 -9.45 -10.97 -12.94
CA LEU A 97 -9.92 -9.59 -12.77
C LEU A 97 -9.26 -8.63 -13.77
N PHE A 98 -8.40 -9.12 -14.68
CA PHE A 98 -7.73 -8.27 -15.65
C PHE A 98 -8.73 -7.56 -16.56
N LEU A 99 -8.51 -6.24 -16.69
CA LEU A 99 -9.20 -5.40 -17.66
C LEU A 99 -8.50 -5.50 -19.02
N PRO A 100 -9.17 -5.11 -20.13
CA PRO A 100 -8.55 -5.11 -21.45
C PRO A 100 -7.19 -4.39 -21.46
N GLY A 101 -6.17 -5.08 -21.97
CA GLY A 101 -4.80 -4.59 -22.04
C GLY A 101 -3.92 -4.86 -20.82
N MET A 102 -4.47 -5.36 -19.71
CA MET A 102 -3.65 -5.83 -18.58
C MET A 102 -2.98 -7.16 -18.91
N THR A 103 -1.68 -7.23 -18.69
CA THR A 103 -0.88 -8.45 -18.87
C THR A 103 0.21 -8.50 -17.80
N TRP A 104 0.84 -9.66 -17.58
CA TRP A 104 1.91 -9.74 -16.58
C TRP A 104 3.15 -8.92 -16.96
N GLU A 105 3.36 -8.66 -18.26
CA GLU A 105 4.47 -7.84 -18.77
C GLU A 105 4.35 -6.37 -18.38
N ASN A 106 3.13 -5.87 -18.17
CA ASN A 106 2.88 -4.50 -17.72
C ASN A 106 2.49 -4.42 -16.24
N TYR A 107 2.94 -5.37 -15.43
CA TYR A 107 2.89 -5.26 -13.97
C TYR A 107 3.94 -4.29 -13.43
N GLY A 108 3.50 -3.25 -12.71
CA GLY A 108 4.38 -2.30 -12.03
C GLY A 108 4.35 -0.90 -12.66
N LYS A 109 5.52 -0.24 -12.68
CA LYS A 109 5.64 1.19 -13.03
C LYS A 109 5.09 1.44 -14.44
N LYS A 110 4.23 2.46 -14.61
CA LYS A 110 3.52 2.80 -15.86
C LYS A 110 2.50 1.74 -16.34
N GLY A 111 2.18 0.77 -15.50
CA GLY A 111 1.26 -0.32 -15.83
C GLY A 111 0.19 -0.49 -14.77
N TRP A 112 -0.17 -1.73 -14.44
CA TRP A 112 -1.12 -2.01 -13.35
C TRP A 112 -0.39 -2.43 -12.07
N HIS A 113 -1.07 -2.22 -10.96
CA HIS A 113 -0.62 -2.57 -9.61
C HIS A 113 -1.67 -3.42 -8.91
N VAL A 114 -1.25 -4.12 -7.85
CA VAL A 114 -2.18 -4.73 -6.90
C VAL A 114 -2.73 -3.61 -6.01
N ASP A 115 -4.03 -3.38 -6.09
CA ASP A 115 -4.79 -2.44 -5.29
C ASP A 115 -5.73 -3.18 -4.33
N HIS A 116 -6.24 -2.46 -3.32
CA HIS A 116 -7.22 -2.98 -2.38
C HIS A 116 -8.61 -2.44 -2.69
N VAL A 117 -9.59 -3.32 -2.92
CA VAL A 117 -11.00 -2.95 -3.14
C VAL A 117 -11.47 -2.00 -2.03
N VAL A 118 -11.36 -2.47 -0.78
CA VAL A 118 -11.49 -1.64 0.44
C VAL A 118 -10.10 -1.12 0.83
N PRO A 119 -9.89 0.19 0.96
CA PRO A 119 -8.58 0.76 1.24
C PRO A 119 -7.94 0.27 2.55
N LEU A 120 -6.63 -0.04 2.53
CA LEU A 120 -5.87 -0.40 3.74
C LEU A 120 -6.03 0.60 4.89
N SER A 121 -6.23 1.89 4.59
CA SER A 121 -6.35 2.94 5.60
C SER A 121 -7.54 2.75 6.53
N VAL A 122 -8.61 2.07 6.10
CA VAL A 122 -9.83 1.92 6.92
C VAL A 122 -9.82 0.70 7.84
N PHE A 123 -8.92 -0.26 7.61
CA PHE A 123 -8.76 -1.44 8.47
C PHE A 123 -7.94 -1.14 9.71
N ASN A 124 -8.21 -1.79 10.84
CA ASN A 124 -7.45 -1.60 12.08
C ASN A 124 -6.64 -2.86 12.43
N TYR A 125 -5.33 -2.83 12.20
CA TYR A 125 -4.41 -3.91 12.56
C TYR A 125 -3.00 -3.38 12.82
N GLU A 126 -2.27 -4.09 13.67
CA GLU A 126 -0.85 -3.89 13.98
C GLU A 126 -0.04 -5.18 13.80
N THR A 127 -0.71 -6.35 13.87
CA THR A 127 -0.09 -7.68 13.78
C THR A 127 -0.69 -8.49 12.62
N PRO A 128 0.03 -9.49 12.09
CA PRO A 128 -0.53 -10.37 11.05
C PRO A 128 -1.63 -11.31 11.57
N TYR A 129 -1.86 -11.34 12.89
CA TYR A 129 -2.88 -12.20 13.51
C TYR A 129 -4.22 -11.49 13.68
N ASP A 130 -4.25 -10.16 13.49
CA ASP A 130 -5.46 -9.37 13.62
C ASP A 130 -6.47 -9.73 12.51
N ALA A 131 -7.76 -9.76 12.84
CA ALA A 131 -8.80 -10.12 11.88
C ALA A 131 -8.84 -9.14 10.69
N ASP A 132 -8.65 -7.85 10.95
CA ASP A 132 -8.61 -6.81 9.93
C ASP A 132 -7.38 -6.89 9.03
N PHE A 133 -6.25 -7.44 9.51
CA PHE A 133 -5.11 -7.76 8.64
C PHE A 133 -5.51 -8.82 7.61
N LYS A 134 -6.11 -9.92 8.06
CA LYS A 134 -6.53 -11.01 7.16
C LYS A 134 -7.58 -10.54 6.16
N ARG A 135 -8.54 -9.71 6.58
CA ARG A 135 -9.55 -9.12 5.69
C ARG A 135 -8.93 -8.15 4.68
N ALA A 136 -8.02 -7.30 5.15
CA ALA A 136 -7.34 -6.32 4.30
C ALA A 136 -6.57 -7.01 3.17
N TRP A 137 -5.87 -8.10 3.47
CA TRP A 137 -5.02 -8.81 2.52
C TRP A 137 -5.64 -10.08 1.95
N ALA A 138 -6.95 -10.31 2.13
CA ALA A 138 -7.65 -11.43 1.52
C ALA A 138 -7.70 -11.28 0.00
N LEU A 139 -7.71 -12.40 -0.73
CA LEU A 139 -7.81 -12.40 -2.19
C LEU A 139 -9.00 -11.55 -2.67
N ASP A 140 -10.18 -11.71 -2.07
CA ASP A 140 -11.39 -10.96 -2.45
C ASP A 140 -11.31 -9.45 -2.23
N ASN A 141 -10.33 -8.98 -1.44
CA ASN A 141 -10.08 -7.55 -1.26
C ASN A 141 -8.93 -7.03 -2.15
N LEU A 142 -8.25 -7.89 -2.91
CA LEU A 142 -7.16 -7.50 -3.81
C LEU A 142 -7.65 -7.47 -5.26
N GLN A 143 -7.26 -6.44 -6.00
CA GLN A 143 -7.64 -6.29 -7.40
C GLN A 143 -6.48 -5.72 -8.24
N PRO A 144 -6.40 -6.04 -9.53
CA PRO A 144 -5.52 -5.33 -10.44
C PRO A 144 -6.13 -3.95 -10.73
N LEU A 145 -5.31 -2.90 -10.71
CA LEU A 145 -5.76 -1.55 -11.04
C LEU A 145 -4.65 -0.79 -11.77
N TRP A 146 -5.00 -0.07 -12.83
CA TRP A 146 -4.05 0.78 -13.54
C TRP A 146 -3.46 1.84 -12.61
N GLU A 147 -2.17 2.16 -12.77
CA GLU A 147 -1.47 3.14 -11.93
C GLU A 147 -2.24 4.48 -11.86
N LYS A 148 -2.74 4.97 -12.99
CA LYS A 148 -3.51 6.22 -13.07
C LYS A 148 -4.81 6.17 -12.27
N ASP A 149 -5.51 5.04 -12.33
CA ASP A 149 -6.78 4.84 -11.65
C ASP A 149 -6.55 4.68 -10.15
N ASN A 150 -5.51 3.94 -9.76
CA ASN A 150 -5.10 3.78 -8.36
C ASN A 150 -4.76 5.13 -7.70
N LEU A 151 -3.99 5.97 -8.40
CA LEU A 151 -3.66 7.32 -7.93
C LEU A 151 -4.90 8.21 -7.78
N SER A 152 -5.92 8.01 -8.64
CA SER A 152 -7.16 8.79 -8.62
C SER A 152 -8.16 8.28 -7.56
N LYS A 153 -8.16 6.97 -7.28
CA LYS A 153 -9.08 6.30 -6.36
C LYS A 153 -9.00 6.86 -4.94
N ASN A 154 -7.79 7.15 -4.47
CA ASN A 154 -7.53 7.54 -3.08
C ASN A 154 -8.11 6.51 -2.09
N ALA A 155 -8.32 6.89 -0.83
CA ALA A 155 -8.92 6.04 0.20
C ALA A 155 -10.46 6.13 0.23
N LYS A 156 -11.11 6.26 -0.93
CA LYS A 156 -12.57 6.40 -1.00
C LYS A 156 -13.25 5.06 -0.71
N LEU A 157 -14.37 5.13 0.02
CA LEU A 157 -15.24 4.00 0.29
C LEU A 157 -16.48 4.12 -0.60
N ASP A 158 -16.72 3.10 -1.42
CA ASP A 158 -17.95 3.01 -2.23
C ASP A 158 -19.14 2.50 -1.40
N LYS A 159 -18.85 1.78 -0.30
CA LYS A 159 -19.85 1.23 0.63
C LYS A 159 -19.45 1.50 2.08
N PRO A 160 -20.42 1.63 3.01
CA PRO A 160 -20.11 1.69 4.43
C PRO A 160 -19.24 0.50 4.85
N PHE A 161 -18.17 0.78 5.59
CA PHE A 161 -17.24 -0.22 6.06
C PHE A 161 -17.11 -0.15 7.58
N GLN A 162 -17.23 -1.30 8.25
CA GLN A 162 -17.01 -1.43 9.69
C GLN A 162 -15.67 -2.16 9.92
N PRO A 163 -14.64 -1.46 10.42
CA PRO A 163 -13.41 -2.12 10.86
C PRO A 163 -13.64 -2.89 12.15
N ASN A 164 -12.80 -3.89 12.41
CA ASN A 164 -12.77 -4.51 13.72
C ASN A 164 -12.21 -3.52 14.74
N LEU A 165 -12.75 -3.57 15.95
CA LEU A 165 -12.22 -2.80 17.05
C LEU A 165 -10.88 -3.44 17.48
N LEU A 166 -9.81 -2.64 17.53
CA LEU A 166 -8.60 -3.06 18.21
C LEU A 166 -8.90 -3.08 19.70
N LEU A 167 -9.28 -4.24 20.20
CA LEU A 167 -9.27 -4.48 21.64
C LEU A 167 -7.79 -4.56 22.02
N ALA A 168 -7.33 -3.59 22.82
CA ALA A 168 -6.07 -3.71 23.51
C ALA A 168 -6.19 -4.95 24.40
N THR A 169 -5.67 -6.06 23.92
CA THR A 169 -5.61 -7.28 24.72
C THR A 169 -4.61 -6.99 25.83
N ASN A 170 -5.10 -6.66 27.03
CA ASN A 170 -4.34 -6.84 28.26
C ASN A 170 -4.14 -8.35 28.45
N ASP A 171 -3.32 -8.96 27.60
CA ASP A 171 -3.19 -10.40 27.55
C ASP A 171 -1.78 -10.84 27.95
N ASN A 172 -1.73 -11.29 29.21
CA ASN A 172 -0.89 -12.37 29.71
C ASN A 172 -1.12 -13.69 28.92
N ARG A 173 -1.14 -13.64 27.58
CA ARG A 173 -1.18 -14.86 26.76
C ARG A 173 0.22 -15.43 26.70
N THR A 174 0.47 -16.41 27.56
CA THR A 174 1.64 -17.29 27.44
C THR A 174 1.62 -17.91 26.04
N PRO A 175 2.72 -17.84 25.27
CA PRO A 175 2.77 -18.46 23.96
C PRO A 175 2.53 -19.98 24.07
N PRO A 176 1.90 -20.61 23.06
CA PRO A 176 1.64 -22.03 23.09
C PRO A 176 2.96 -22.79 23.24
N LYS A 177 3.04 -23.66 24.25
CA LYS A 177 4.19 -24.52 24.50
C LYS A 177 4.41 -25.38 23.25
N LYS A 178 5.64 -25.36 22.73
CA LYS A 178 6.06 -26.30 21.69
C LYS A 178 5.92 -27.71 22.24
N GLU A 179 5.03 -28.51 21.67
CA GLU A 179 5.02 -29.95 21.94
C GLU A 179 6.27 -30.56 21.30
N THR A 180 7.23 -30.92 22.15
CA THR A 180 8.34 -31.79 21.78
C THR A 180 7.76 -33.17 21.50
N LYS A 181 7.59 -33.53 20.22
CA LYS A 181 7.39 -34.93 19.85
C LYS A 181 8.70 -35.67 20.11
N ILE A 182 8.72 -36.46 21.17
CA ILE A 182 9.72 -37.50 21.37
C ILE A 182 9.14 -38.74 20.67
N GLY A 183 9.83 -39.18 19.62
CA GLY A 183 9.62 -40.42 18.91
C GLY A 183 10.95 -40.86 18.32
#